data_AF-A0A957PAT0-F1
#
_entry.id   AF-A0A957PAT0-F1
#
_cell.length_a   1.000
_cell.length_b   1.000
_cell.length_c   1.000
_cell.angle_alpha   90.00
_cell.angle_beta   90.00
_cell.angle_gamma   90.00
#
_symmetry.space_group_name_H-M   'P 1'
#
loop_
_entity.id
_entity.type
_entity.pdbx_description
1 polymer ?
#
loop_
_entity_poly.entity_id
_entity_poly.type
_entity_poly.pdbx_seq_one_letter_code
_entity_poly.pdbx_strand_id
1 'polypeptide(L)'
;RYIEDFIRPVIRGYVRTQVSQFTVKEVNSSARRDLEVTLGRLLSEAFASKGIIMDQFLLRDITFSNEYAHAIEEKQVALENQEKAEHEAQEMRNLAEGERDKLKTVAEGQKEQTILAAEGQAQAITLEAQAQAEA
;
A
#
# COMPACT_ATOMS: atom_id res chain seq x y z
N ARG A 1 36.03 -17.33 31.51
CA ARG A 1 36.43 -15.91 31.67
C ARG A 1 36.38 -15.18 30.33
N TYR A 2 37.31 -15.38 29.39
CA TYR A 2 37.31 -14.64 28.11
C TYR A 2 36.03 -14.78 27.26
N ILE A 3 35.44 -15.97 27.18
CA ILE A 3 34.20 -16.18 26.39
C ILE A 3 33.03 -15.37 26.97
N GLU A 4 32.80 -15.49 28.28
CA GLU A 4 31.65 -14.88 28.96
C GLU A 4 31.84 -13.38 29.25
N ASP A 5 33.07 -12.96 29.55
CA ASP A 5 33.34 -11.60 30.04
C ASP A 5 33.80 -10.65 28.94
N PHE A 6 34.22 -11.18 27.78
CA PHE A 6 34.73 -10.37 26.68
C PHE A 6 34.09 -10.72 25.34
N ILE A 7 34.18 -11.96 24.87
CA ILE A 7 33.71 -12.34 23.52
C ILE A 7 32.19 -12.14 23.38
N ARG A 8 31.38 -12.76 24.25
CA ARG A 8 29.91 -12.62 24.16
C ARG A 8 29.41 -11.18 24.37
N PRO A 9 29.90 -10.42 25.38
CA PRO A 9 29.45 -9.04 25.57
C PRO A 9 29.80 -8.13 24.40
N VAL A 10 31.01 -8.25 23.85
CA VAL A 10 31.46 -7.45 22.71
C VAL A 10 30.62 -7.76 21.47
N ILE A 11 30.40 -9.03 21.15
CA ILE A 11 29.53 -9.44 20.02
C ILE A 11 28.13 -8.88 20.20
N ARG A 12 27.52 -9.05 21.38
CA ARG A 12 26.17 -8.53 21.65
C ARG A 12 26.09 -7.02 21.51
N GLY A 13 27.10 -6.29 22.00
CA GLY A 13 27.18 -4.85 21.89
C GLY A 13 27.20 -4.38 20.43
N TYR A 14 28.17 -4.88 19.64
CA TYR A 14 28.28 -4.51 18.23
C TYR A 14 27.06 -4.90 17.41
N VAL A 15 26.54 -6.13 17.58
CA VAL A 15 25.33 -6.58 16.88
C VAL A 15 24.15 -5.64 17.19
N ARG A 16 23.93 -5.31 18.47
CA ARG A 16 22.84 -4.41 18.87
C ARG A 16 22.97 -3.02 18.24
N THR A 17 24.17 -2.45 18.24
CA THR A 17 24.43 -1.12 17.68
C THR A 17 24.32 -1.07 16.16
N GLN A 18 24.80 -2.10 15.46
CA GLN A 18 24.71 -2.13 14.00
C GLN A 18 23.28 -2.38 13.55
N VAL A 19 22.57 -3.35 14.14
CA VAL A 19 21.18 -3.67 13.77
C VAL A 19 20.23 -2.49 14.01
N SER A 20 20.46 -1.65 15.03
CA SER A 20 19.61 -0.46 15.26
C SER A 20 19.66 0.59 14.16
N GLN A 21 20.65 0.53 13.26
CA GLN A 21 20.80 1.49 12.15
C GLN A 21 20.03 1.08 10.91
N PHE A 22 19.57 -0.17 10.83
CA PHE A 22 18.83 -0.71 9.68
C PHE A 22 17.33 -0.70 9.96
N THR A 23 16.54 -0.38 8.95
CA THR A 23 15.11 -0.62 9.01
C THR A 23 14.84 -2.12 8.86
N VAL A 24 13.76 -2.61 9.46
CA VAL A 24 13.45 -4.06 9.50
C VAL A 24 13.28 -4.70 8.12
N LYS A 25 12.88 -3.92 7.11
CA LYS A 25 12.80 -4.39 5.72
C LYS A 25 14.18 -4.62 5.08
N GLU A 26 15.22 -3.93 5.55
CA GLU A 26 16.57 -4.00 4.98
C GLU A 26 17.33 -5.21 5.51
N VAL A 27 17.18 -5.54 6.80
CA VAL A 27 17.91 -6.61 7.48
C VAL A 27 17.67 -8.01 6.84
N ASN A 28 16.53 -8.20 6.16
CA ASN A 28 16.16 -9.48 5.54
C ASN A 28 16.54 -9.61 4.05
N SER A 29 17.23 -8.62 3.46
CA SER A 29 17.61 -8.61 2.03
C SER A 29 19.13 -8.41 1.83
N SER A 30 19.57 -7.68 0.79
CA SER A 30 20.99 -7.43 0.48
C SER A 30 21.78 -6.84 1.64
N ALA A 31 21.11 -6.12 2.56
CA ALA A 31 21.74 -5.55 3.74
C ALA A 31 22.26 -6.60 4.73
N ARG A 32 21.80 -7.87 4.65
CA ARG A 32 22.34 -8.96 5.48
C ARG A 32 23.83 -9.18 5.20
N ARG A 33 24.23 -9.18 3.93
CA ARG A 33 25.62 -9.38 3.52
C ARG A 33 26.48 -8.23 4.01
N ASP A 34 26.00 -7.00 3.85
CA ASP A 34 26.70 -5.79 4.27
C ASP A 34 26.83 -5.72 5.80
N LEU A 35 25.80 -6.16 6.53
CA LEU A 35 25.81 -6.25 7.98
C LEU A 35 26.81 -7.31 8.46
N GLU A 36 26.86 -8.47 7.82
CA GLU A 36 27.82 -9.54 8.12
C GLU A 36 29.28 -9.07 7.90
N VAL A 37 29.55 -8.42 6.77
CA VAL A 37 30.87 -7.86 6.44
C VAL A 37 31.27 -6.78 7.45
N THR A 38 30.35 -5.87 7.76
CA THR A 38 30.61 -4.76 8.68
C THR A 38 30.87 -5.26 10.10
N LEU A 39 30.03 -6.16 10.61
CA LEU A 39 30.22 -6.79 11.92
C LEU A 39 31.50 -7.62 11.97
N GLY A 40 31.79 -8.37 10.91
CA GLY A 40 33.03 -9.14 10.79
C GLY A 40 34.26 -8.25 10.97
N ARG A 41 34.32 -7.11 10.28
CA ARG A 41 35.42 -6.15 10.41
C ARG A 41 35.54 -5.59 11.83
N LEU A 42 34.44 -5.08 12.39
CA LEU A 42 34.44 -4.46 13.72
C LEU A 42 34.84 -5.43 14.83
N LEU A 43 34.35 -6.67 14.75
CA LEU A 43 34.67 -7.70 15.72
C LEU A 43 36.13 -8.17 15.59
N SER A 44 36.64 -8.31 14.36
CA SER A 44 38.06 -8.64 14.14
C SER A 44 38.99 -7.59 14.74
N GLU A 45 38.69 -6.30 14.55
CA GLU A 45 39.47 -5.19 15.13
C GLU A 45 39.41 -5.23 16.68
N ALA A 46 38.22 -5.42 17.26
CA ALA A 46 38.04 -5.49 18.71
C ALA A 46 38.78 -6.69 19.33
N PHE A 47 38.74 -7.85 18.67
CA PHE A 47 39.36 -9.08 19.15
C PHE A 47 40.89 -9.07 18.99
N ALA A 48 41.41 -8.47 17.92
CA ALA A 48 42.85 -8.30 17.72
C ALA A 48 43.51 -7.53 18.88
N SER A 49 42.81 -6.54 19.46
CA SER A 49 43.28 -5.79 20.64
C SER A 49 43.55 -6.65 21.88
N LYS A 50 43.00 -7.87 21.92
CA LYS A 50 43.18 -8.86 22.99
C LYS A 50 43.95 -10.10 22.53
N GLY A 51 44.54 -10.08 21.33
CA GLY A 51 45.28 -11.21 20.77
C GLY A 51 44.38 -12.36 20.29
N ILE A 52 43.10 -12.10 20.05
CA ILE A 52 42.15 -13.10 19.54
C ILE A 52 42.00 -12.88 18.03
N ILE A 53 42.23 -13.92 17.25
CA ILE A 53 42.08 -13.91 15.80
C ILE A 53 40.71 -14.51 15.46
N MET A 54 39.95 -13.80 14.63
CA MET A 54 38.66 -14.26 14.13
C MET A 54 38.77 -14.56 12.64
N ASP A 55 38.60 -15.83 12.27
CA ASP A 55 38.68 -16.25 10.86
C ASP A 55 37.44 -15.82 10.07
N GLN A 56 36.26 -15.99 10.67
CA GLN A 56 34.99 -15.67 10.01
C GLN A 56 33.90 -15.35 11.03
N PHE A 57 33.05 -14.38 10.67
CA PHE A 57 31.77 -14.10 11.34
C PHE A 57 30.64 -14.46 10.38
N LEU A 58 29.66 -15.23 10.86
CA LEU A 58 28.50 -15.66 10.09
C LEU A 58 27.23 -15.30 10.84
N LEU A 59 26.33 -14.57 10.18
CA LEU A 59 25.01 -14.28 10.73
C LEU A 59 24.06 -15.41 10.33
N ARG A 60 23.62 -16.25 11.28
CA ARG A 60 22.73 -17.39 11.01
C ARG A 60 21.26 -17.00 11.00
N ASP A 61 20.73 -16.69 12.18
CA ASP A 61 19.30 -16.47 12.40
C ASP A 61 19.07 -15.04 12.92
N ILE A 62 18.11 -14.36 12.30
CA ILE A 62 17.63 -13.04 12.73
C ILE A 62 16.19 -13.24 13.17
N THR A 63 15.97 -13.15 14.48
CA THR A 63 14.64 -13.33 15.07
C THR A 63 14.20 -12.00 15.68
N PHE A 64 13.00 -11.56 15.34
CA PHE A 64 12.38 -10.43 16.01
C PHE A 64 11.78 -10.89 17.34
N SER A 65 11.67 -9.97 18.32
CA SER A 65 10.91 -10.29 19.52
C SER A 65 9.43 -10.46 19.18
N ASN A 66 8.70 -11.24 19.97
CA ASN A 66 7.28 -11.49 19.74
C ASN A 66 6.47 -10.18 19.77
N GLU A 67 6.79 -9.27 20.68
CA GLU A 67 6.13 -7.97 20.81
C GLU A 67 6.34 -7.10 19.56
N TYR A 68 7.54 -7.17 18.96
CA TYR A 68 7.84 -6.43 17.75
C TYR A 68 7.19 -7.05 16.51
N ALA A 69 7.15 -8.39 16.43
CA ALA A 69 6.45 -9.09 15.37
C ALA A 69 4.96 -8.74 15.36
N HIS A 70 4.31 -8.72 16.53
CA HIS A 70 2.93 -8.27 16.67
C HIS A 70 2.73 -6.81 16.25
N ALA A 71 3.61 -5.89 16.66
CA ALA A 71 3.48 -4.49 16.26
C ALA A 71 3.60 -4.27 14.74
N ILE A 72 4.42 -5.08 14.06
CA ILE A 72 4.53 -5.04 12.58
C ILE A 72 3.27 -5.59 11.93
N GLU A 73 2.75 -6.72 12.44
CA GLU A 73 1.51 -7.33 11.97
C GLU A 73 0.34 -6.35 12.15
N GLU A 74 0.19 -5.73 13.32
CA GLU A 74 -0.82 -4.71 13.59
C GLU A 74 -0.71 -3.51 12.63
N LYS A 75 0.51 -3.04 12.37
CA LYS A 75 0.73 -1.93 11.42
C LYS A 75 0.35 -2.33 9.99
N GLN A 76 0.66 -3.56 9.60
CA GLN A 76 0.31 -4.08 8.28
C GLN A 76 -1.20 -4.24 8.12
N VAL A 77 -1.88 -4.77 9.15
CA VAL A 77 -3.35 -4.84 9.20
C VAL A 77 -3.97 -3.45 9.15
N ALA A 78 -3.43 -2.47 9.89
CA ALA A 78 -3.91 -1.10 9.85
C ALA A 78 -3.77 -0.46 8.46
N LEU A 79 -2.65 -0.69 7.78
CA LEU A 79 -2.42 -0.22 6.41
C LEU A 79 -3.39 -0.86 5.42
N GLU A 80 -3.57 -2.17 5.49
CA GLU A 80 -4.51 -2.89 4.63
C GLU A 80 -5.96 -2.43 4.86
N ASN A 81 -6.33 -2.15 6.11
CA ASN A 81 -7.64 -1.59 6.45
C ASN A 81 -7.82 -0.17 5.91
N GLN A 82 -6.75 0.65 5.92
CA GLN A 82 -6.79 1.97 5.31
C GLN A 82 -6.99 1.88 3.79
N GLU A 83 -6.22 1.01 3.11
CA GLU A 83 -6.36 0.79 1.67
C GLU A 83 -7.78 0.31 1.32
N LYS A 84 -8.34 -0.64 2.10
CA LYS A 84 -9.73 -1.08 1.94
C LYS A 84 -10.72 0.07 2.09
N ALA A 85 -10.59 0.88 3.14
CA ALA A 85 -11.48 2.02 3.36
C ALA A 85 -11.40 3.07 2.23
N GLU A 86 -10.20 3.31 1.68
CA GLU A 86 -10.01 4.20 0.53
C GLU A 86 -10.69 3.64 -0.73
N HIS A 87 -10.57 2.33 -0.98
CA HIS A 87 -11.26 1.66 -2.08
C HIS A 87 -12.79 1.70 -1.92
N GLU A 88 -13.32 1.39 -0.75
CA GLU A 88 -14.76 1.45 -0.46
C GLU A 88 -15.31 2.87 -0.65
N ALA A 89 -14.57 3.88 -0.17
CA ALA A 89 -14.96 5.28 -0.37
C ALA A 89 -14.95 5.65 -1.86
N GLN A 90 -14.01 5.12 -2.64
CA GLN A 90 -13.96 5.36 -4.09
C GLN A 90 -15.11 4.65 -4.82
N GLU A 91 -15.43 3.41 -4.46
CA GLU A 91 -16.57 2.68 -5.02
C GLU A 91 -17.89 3.42 -4.74
N MET A 92 -18.08 3.92 -3.53
CA MET A 92 -19.25 4.71 -3.16
C MET A 92 -19.35 6.00 -3.97
N ARG A 93 -18.23 6.70 -4.20
CA ARG A 93 -18.19 7.88 -5.08
C ARG A 93 -18.59 7.54 -6.51
N ASN A 94 -18.04 6.47 -7.07
CA ASN A 94 -18.33 6.03 -8.43
C ASN A 94 -19.81 5.63 -8.59
N LEU A 95 -20.39 4.95 -7.60
CA LEU A 95 -21.81 4.60 -7.57
C LEU A 95 -22.70 5.85 -7.56
N ALA A 96 -22.41 6.81 -6.68
CA ALA A 96 -23.18 8.05 -6.59
C ALA A 96 -23.09 8.88 -7.87
N GLU A 97 -21.92 8.90 -8.54
CA GLU A 97 -21.75 9.53 -9.84
C GLU A 97 -22.58 8.84 -10.93
N GLY A 98 -22.51 7.50 -11.00
CA GLY A 98 -23.33 6.71 -11.94
C GLY A 98 -24.83 6.89 -11.74
N GLU A 99 -25.31 7.00 -10.49
CA GLU A 99 -26.71 7.30 -10.20
C GLU A 99 -27.11 8.70 -10.67
N ARG A 100 -26.26 9.70 -10.44
CA ARG A 100 -26.51 11.07 -10.92
C ARG A 100 -26.58 11.14 -12.43
N ASP A 101 -25.69 10.45 -13.12
CA ASP A 101 -25.68 10.43 -14.59
C ASP A 101 -26.90 9.70 -15.14
N LYS A 102 -27.28 8.56 -14.54
CA LYS A 102 -28.53 7.87 -14.89
C LYS A 102 -29.74 8.78 -14.74
N LEU A 103 -29.86 9.52 -13.64
CA LEU A 103 -30.97 10.44 -13.42
C LEU A 103 -31.01 11.56 -14.46
N LYS A 104 -29.86 12.12 -14.84
CA LYS A 104 -29.77 13.12 -15.91
C LYS A 104 -30.23 12.54 -17.24
N THR A 105 -29.72 11.38 -17.64
CA THR A 105 -30.10 10.74 -18.91
C THR A 105 -31.60 10.44 -18.97
N VAL A 106 -32.19 9.98 -17.86
CA VAL A 106 -33.64 9.74 -17.80
C VAL A 106 -34.43 11.05 -17.95
N ALA A 107 -34.01 12.11 -17.26
CA ALA A 107 -34.66 13.42 -17.36
C ALA A 107 -34.54 14.03 -18.77
N GLU A 108 -33.37 13.90 -19.41
CA GLU A 108 -33.13 14.31 -20.79
C GLU A 108 -34.01 13.52 -21.77
N GLY A 109 -34.07 12.20 -21.63
CA GLY A 109 -34.93 11.35 -22.47
C GLY A 109 -36.41 11.66 -22.32
N GLN A 110 -36.90 11.93 -21.10
CA GLN A 110 -38.29 12.36 -20.87
C GLN A 110 -38.60 13.72 -21.49
N LYS A 111 -37.67 14.66 -21.38
CA LYS A 111 -37.78 15.98 -22.03
C LYS A 111 -37.87 15.83 -23.54
N GLU A 112 -36.96 15.04 -24.14
CA GLU A 112 -36.92 14.81 -25.58
C GLU A 112 -38.18 14.10 -26.09
N GLN A 113 -38.67 13.07 -25.37
CA GLN A 113 -39.93 12.41 -25.68
C GLN A 113 -41.11 13.39 -25.68
N THR A 114 -41.16 14.32 -24.72
CA THR A 114 -42.23 15.32 -24.62
C THR A 114 -42.19 16.31 -25.80
N ILE A 115 -40.99 16.77 -26.18
CA ILE A 115 -40.80 17.66 -27.34
C ILE A 115 -41.23 16.96 -28.62
N LEU A 116 -40.75 15.73 -28.84
CA LEU A 116 -41.00 14.96 -30.05
C LEU A 116 -42.49 14.61 -30.20
N ALA A 117 -43.19 14.34 -29.10
CA ALA A 117 -44.64 14.16 -29.10
C ALA A 117 -45.40 15.44 -29.47
N ALA A 118 -44.99 16.60 -28.92
CA ALA A 118 -45.61 17.89 -29.24
C ALA A 118 -45.37 18.29 -30.71
N GLU A 119 -44.16 18.06 -31.23
CA GLU A 119 -43.82 18.26 -32.64
C GLU A 119 -44.65 17.35 -33.56
N GLY A 120 -44.77 16.06 -33.21
CA GLY A 120 -45.60 15.11 -33.96
C GLY A 120 -47.08 15.51 -33.99
N GLN A 121 -47.63 15.99 -32.87
CA GLN A 121 -49.00 16.53 -32.82
C GLN A 121 -49.16 17.78 -33.68
N ALA A 122 -48.22 18.71 -33.61
CA ALA A 122 -48.24 19.92 -34.43
C ALA A 122 -48.21 19.58 -35.92
N GLN A 123 -47.34 18.66 -36.33
CA GLN A 123 -47.26 18.17 -37.71
C GLN A 123 -48.57 17.51 -38.17
N ALA A 124 -49.18 16.66 -37.33
CA ALA A 124 -50.46 16.03 -37.64
C ALA A 124 -51.56 17.06 -37.88
N ILE A 125 -51.69 18.07 -37.01
CA ILE A 125 -52.68 19.15 -37.16
C ILE A 125 -52.45 19.93 -38.47
N THR A 126 -51.19 20.25 -38.80
CA THR A 126 -50.90 20.95 -40.06
C THR A 126 -51.23 20.12 -41.30
N LEU A 127 -50.98 18.81 -41.26
CA LEU A 127 -51.27 17.90 -42.35
C LEU A 127 -52.79 17.74 -42.57
N GLU A 128 -53.56 17.63 -41.48
CA GLU A 128 -55.03 17.58 -41.54
C GLU A 128 -55.62 18.89 -42.08
N ALA A 129 -55.10 20.03 -41.64
CA ALA A 129 -55.55 21.34 -42.12
C ALA A 129 -55.27 21.54 -43.62
N GLN A 130 -54.11 21.07 -44.11
CA GLN A 130 -53.80 21.06 -45.55
C GLN A 130 -54.73 20.13 -46.33
N ALA A 131 -54.95 18.91 -45.83
CA ALA A 131 -55.83 17.93 -46.48
C ALA A 131 -57.29 18.43 -46.60
N GLN A 132 -57.78 19.20 -45.62
CA GLN A 132 -59.10 19.82 -45.69
C GLN A 132 -59.18 21.03 -46.61
N ALA A 133 -58.07 21.77 -46.81
CA ALA A 133 -58.02 22.92 -47.70
C ALA A 133 -57.95 22.53 -49.19
N GLU A 134 -57.50 21.31 -49.48
CA GLU A 134 -57.42 20.74 -50.84
C GLU A 134 -58.69 20.00 -51.28
N ALA A 135 -59.66 19.78 -50.38
CA ALA A 135 -60.95 19.12 -50.63
C ALA A 135 -62.08 20.12 -50.91
#